data_AF-A0A2V9XU99-F1
#
_entry.id   AF-A0A2V9XU99-F1
#
_cell.length_a   1.000
_cell.length_b   1.000
_cell.length_c   1.000
_cell.angle_alpha   90.00
_cell.angle_beta   90.00
_cell.angle_gamma   90.00
#
_symmetry.space_group_name_H-M   'P 1'
#
loop_
_entity.id
_entity.type
_entity.pdbx_description
1 polymer ?
#
loop_
_entity_poly.entity_id
_entity_poly.type
_entity_poly.pdbx_seq_one_letter_code
_entity_poly.pdbx_strand_id
1 'polypeptide(L)'
;MNIYRDPRFRRHVARLKFRLVPVGGLVCAFFNLGNGEKPKVARGSEYRRAWTIANGEQPRKRQVCSKRVFVEKIFRVCIGDVTKRHDGREHHDAEIYSTVKEILARLWP
;
A
#
# COMPACT_ATOMS: atom_id res chain seq x y z
N MET A 1 1.56 -8.58 5.73
CA MET A 1 0.82 -7.30 5.62
C MET A 1 0.08 -7.01 6.93
N ASN A 2 0.07 -5.75 7.39
CA ASN A 2 -0.66 -5.34 8.59
C ASN A 2 -1.70 -4.25 8.28
N ILE A 3 -2.83 -4.24 8.99
CA ILE A 3 -3.78 -3.12 8.99
C ILE A 3 -3.81 -2.57 10.42
N TYR A 4 -3.57 -1.28 10.59
CA TYR A 4 -3.54 -0.63 11.91
C TYR A 4 -4.21 0.74 11.84
N ARG A 5 -4.62 1.25 13.00
CA ARG A 5 -5.08 2.64 13.14
C ARG A 5 -3.88 3.51 13.46
N ASP A 6 -3.55 4.44 12.56
CA ASP A 6 -2.53 5.44 12.78
C ASP A 6 -3.07 6.51 13.76
N PRO A 7 -2.49 6.66 14.95
CA PRO A 7 -3.01 7.58 15.96
C PRO A 7 -2.82 9.04 15.58
N ARG A 8 -1.73 9.36 14.86
CA ARG A 8 -1.40 10.73 14.44
C ARG A 8 -2.41 11.24 13.42
N PHE A 9 -2.70 10.43 12.41
CA PHE A 9 -3.61 10.80 11.32
C PHE A 9 -5.06 10.36 11.54
N ARG A 10 -5.32 9.66 12.66
CA ARG A 10 -6.63 9.11 13.02
C ARG A 10 -7.27 8.28 11.89
N ARG A 11 -6.47 7.54 11.14
CA ARG A 11 -6.87 6.78 9.95
C ARG A 11 -6.43 5.33 9.99
N HIS A 12 -7.18 4.44 9.34
CA HIS A 12 -6.75 3.07 9.11
C HIS A 12 -5.78 3.00 7.95
N VAL A 13 -4.67 2.31 8.15
CA VAL A 13 -3.60 2.16 7.15
C VAL A 13 -3.32 0.68 6.91
N ALA A 14 -3.33 0.27 5.65
CA ALA A 14 -2.82 -1.01 5.18
C ALA A 14 -1.33 -0.86 4.83
N ARG A 15 -0.45 -1.54 5.59
CA ARG A 15 0.99 -1.63 5.30
C ARG A 15 1.32 -2.95 4.63
N LEU A 16 1.68 -2.89 3.36
CA LEU A 16 2.23 -4.03 2.60
C LEU A 16 3.76 -3.96 2.66
N LYS A 17 4.40 -5.11 2.83
CA LYS A 17 5.86 -5.24 2.77
C LYS A 17 6.19 -6.02 1.50
N PHE A 18 7.14 -5.53 0.73
CA PHE A 18 7.68 -6.16 -0.45
C PHE A 18 9.14 -6.50 -0.21
N ARG A 19 9.58 -7.61 -0.80
CA ARG A 19 10.99 -7.94 -0.96
C ARG A 19 11.33 -7.69 -2.43
N LEU A 20 12.34 -6.87 -2.68
CA LEU A 20 12.85 -6.60 -4.02
C LEU A 20 13.57 -7.82 -4.57
N VAL A 21 13.36 -8.12 -5.84
CA VAL A 21 13.99 -9.25 -6.54
C VAL A 21 14.91 -8.68 -7.62
N PRO A 22 16.17 -9.15 -7.77
CA PRO A 22 16.83 -10.17 -6.95
C PRO A 22 17.53 -9.64 -5.69
N VAL A 23 17.64 -8.31 -5.53
CA VAL A 23 18.54 -7.64 -4.56
C VAL A 23 18.17 -7.91 -3.09
N GLY A 24 16.94 -8.31 -2.78
CA GLY A 24 16.51 -8.72 -1.44
C GLY A 24 16.10 -7.58 -0.48
N GLY A 25 16.27 -6.32 -0.88
CA GLY A 25 15.86 -5.15 -0.08
C GLY A 25 14.38 -5.15 0.28
N LEU A 26 14.03 -4.60 1.45
CA LEU A 26 12.65 -4.48 1.89
C LEU A 26 12.11 -3.06 1.65
N VAL A 27 10.94 -2.97 1.03
CA VAL A 27 10.22 -1.71 0.84
C VAL A 27 8.76 -1.89 1.25
N CYS A 28 8.12 -0.83 1.75
CA CYS A 28 6.71 -0.87 2.14
C CYS A 28 5.83 -0.06 1.17
N ALA A 29 4.56 -0.45 1.05
CA ALA A 29 3.50 0.43 0.57
C ALA A 29 2.53 0.72 1.72
N PHE A 30 1.94 1.92 1.71
CA PHE A 30 0.97 2.35 2.71
C PHE A 30 -0.31 2.83 2.02
N PHE A 31 -1.43 2.16 2.26
CA PHE A 31 -2.72 2.53 1.70
C PHE A 31 -3.69 3.03 2.77
N ASN A 32 -4.38 4.13 2.49
CA ASN A 32 -5.42 4.66 3.36
C ASN A 32 -6.72 3.84 3.23
N LEU A 33 -7.29 3.43 4.36
CA LEU A 33 -8.54 2.69 4.49
C LEU A 33 -9.64 3.49 5.21
N GLY A 34 -9.48 4.81 5.28
CA GLY A 34 -10.45 5.75 5.85
C GLY A 34 -10.29 5.98 7.36
N ASN A 35 -11.07 6.92 7.89
CA ASN A 35 -10.93 7.43 9.26
C ASN A 35 -12.05 6.96 10.21
N GLY A 36 -12.97 6.12 9.72
CA GLY A 36 -14.08 5.61 10.51
C GLY A 36 -13.64 4.63 11.60
N GLU A 37 -14.61 4.14 12.38
CA GLU A 37 -14.35 3.14 13.43
C GLU A 37 -13.67 1.89 12.89
N LYS A 38 -14.10 1.42 11.71
CA LYS A 38 -13.57 0.24 11.03
C LYS A 38 -12.94 0.62 9.69
N PRO A 39 -11.88 -0.10 9.24
CA PRO A 39 -11.29 0.11 7.93
C PRO A 39 -12.32 -0.16 6.83
N LYS A 40 -12.40 0.73 5.84
CA LYS A 40 -13.32 0.63 4.71
C LYS A 40 -12.61 0.91 3.39
N VAL A 41 -12.68 -0.05 2.48
CA VAL A 41 -12.12 0.08 1.13
C VAL A 41 -13.11 0.88 0.26
N ALA A 42 -12.74 2.13 -0.06
CA ALA A 42 -13.55 3.00 -0.91
C ALA A 42 -13.36 2.67 -2.40
N ARG A 43 -14.36 3.00 -3.25
CA ARG A 43 -14.32 2.72 -4.70
C ARG A 43 -13.14 3.38 -5.43
N GLY A 44 -12.78 4.60 -5.05
CA GLY A 44 -11.62 5.31 -5.60
C GLY A 44 -10.36 5.20 -4.75
N SER A 45 -10.27 4.24 -3.83
CA SER A 45 -9.08 4.11 -2.98
C SER A 45 -7.94 3.39 -3.72
N GLU A 46 -6.71 3.87 -3.50
CA GLU A 46 -5.50 3.21 -4.00
C GLU A 46 -5.39 1.76 -3.54
N TYR A 47 -5.89 1.44 -2.34
CA TYR A 47 -5.98 0.05 -1.88
C TYR A 47 -6.83 -0.81 -2.83
N ARG A 48 -8.00 -0.32 -3.26
CA ARG A 48 -8.87 -1.07 -4.16
C ARG A 48 -8.24 -1.25 -5.54
N ARG A 49 -7.55 -0.22 -6.04
CA ARG A 49 -6.80 -0.29 -7.30
C ARG A 49 -5.72 -1.35 -7.23
N ALA A 50 -4.86 -1.29 -6.20
CA ALA A 50 -3.84 -2.30 -5.94
C ALA A 50 -4.43 -3.71 -5.78
N TRP A 51 -5.54 -3.82 -5.05
CA TRP A 51 -6.25 -5.10 -4.86
C TRP A 51 -6.74 -5.67 -6.19
N THR A 52 -7.29 -4.82 -7.06
CA THR A 52 -7.79 -5.22 -8.39
C THR A 52 -6.65 -5.76 -9.26
N ILE A 53 -5.49 -5.10 -9.26
CA ILE A 53 -4.30 -5.56 -9.98
C ILE A 53 -3.81 -6.91 -9.44
N ALA A 54 -3.78 -7.06 -8.12
CA ALA A 54 -3.38 -8.31 -7.47
C ALA A 54 -4.37 -9.45 -7.71
N ASN A 55 -5.67 -9.15 -7.75
CA ASN A 55 -6.73 -10.12 -7.99
C ASN A 55 -6.85 -10.50 -9.48
N GLY A 56 -6.52 -9.57 -10.38
CA GLY A 56 -6.69 -9.72 -11.83
C GLY A 56 -8.07 -9.33 -12.35
N GLU A 57 -9.06 -9.12 -11.47
CA GLU A 57 -10.42 -8.69 -11.83
C GLU A 57 -10.97 -7.66 -10.83
N GLN A 58 -11.96 -6.88 -11.28
CA GLN A 58 -12.69 -5.92 -10.43
C GLN A 58 -13.42 -6.64 -9.29
N PRO A 59 -13.49 -6.04 -8.08
CA PRO A 59 -14.25 -6.62 -6.98
C PRO A 59 -15.73 -6.75 -7.35
N ARG A 60 -16.30 -7.93 -7.15
CA ARG A 60 -17.74 -8.19 -7.29
C ARG A 60 -18.54 -7.36 -6.27
N LYS A 61 -19.85 -7.20 -6.52
CA LYS A 61 -20.74 -6.45 -5.62
C LYS A 61 -20.62 -6.99 -4.18
N ARG A 62 -20.27 -6.10 -3.25
CA ARG A 62 -20.06 -6.40 -1.81
C ARG A 62 -18.92 -7.38 -1.50
N GLN A 63 -18.07 -7.73 -2.46
CA GLN A 63 -16.91 -8.57 -2.20
C GLN A 63 -15.94 -7.89 -1.24
N VAL A 64 -15.48 -8.65 -0.25
CA VAL A 64 -14.44 -8.19 0.69
C VAL A 64 -13.10 -8.16 -0.04
N CYS A 65 -12.49 -6.98 -0.13
CA CYS A 65 -11.14 -6.80 -0.69
C CYS A 65 -10.07 -7.27 0.32
N SER A 66 -9.97 -8.58 0.51
CA SER A 66 -9.08 -9.19 1.50
C SER A 66 -7.60 -8.91 1.21
N LYS A 67 -6.85 -8.61 2.27
CA LYS A 67 -5.39 -8.44 2.24
C LYS A 67 -4.61 -9.66 1.75
N ARG A 68 -5.21 -10.85 1.84
CA ARG A 68 -4.55 -12.10 1.43
C ARG A 68 -4.23 -12.13 -0.06
N VAL A 69 -4.93 -11.34 -0.88
CA VAL A 69 -4.69 -11.29 -2.33
C VAL A 69 -3.25 -10.90 -2.68
N PHE A 70 -2.56 -10.14 -1.82
CA PHE A 70 -1.21 -9.66 -2.10
C PHE A 70 -0.09 -10.64 -1.75
N VAL A 71 -0.41 -11.76 -1.09
CA VAL A 71 0.56 -12.72 -0.58
C VAL A 71 1.00 -13.66 -1.71
N GLU A 72 2.28 -14.07 -1.65
CA GLU A 72 2.93 -15.03 -2.58
C GLU A 72 3.01 -14.59 -4.06
N LYS A 73 2.70 -13.31 -4.34
CA LYS A 73 2.75 -12.75 -5.68
C LYS A 73 4.00 -11.92 -5.94
N ILE A 74 4.36 -11.81 -7.22
CA ILE A 74 5.37 -10.86 -7.70
C ILE A 74 4.68 -9.73 -8.45
N PHE A 75 5.11 -8.50 -8.18
CA PHE A 75 4.54 -7.29 -8.75
C PHE A 75 5.61 -6.42 -9.39
N ARG A 76 5.24 -5.74 -10.47
CA ARG A 76 5.94 -4.53 -10.92
C ARG A 76 5.42 -3.36 -10.10
N VAL A 77 6.32 -2.65 -9.43
CA VAL A 77 5.98 -1.52 -8.55
C VAL A 77 6.75 -0.26 -8.94
N CYS A 78 6.15 0.89 -8.70
CA CYS A 78 6.83 2.19 -8.74
C CYS A 78 7.34 2.52 -7.33
N ILE A 79 8.64 2.71 -7.19
CA ILE A 79 9.29 3.14 -5.94
C ILE A 79 9.66 4.61 -6.08
N GLY A 80 9.43 5.37 -5.02
CA GLY A 80 9.93 6.73 -4.93
C GLY A 80 10.20 7.11 -3.49
N ASP A 81 10.97 8.17 -3.31
CA ASP A 81 11.37 8.62 -1.99
C ASP A 81 10.28 9.46 -1.31
N VAL A 82 10.31 9.43 0.02
CA VAL A 82 9.51 10.30 0.87
C VAL A 82 10.46 11.39 1.38
N THR A 83 10.47 12.52 0.67
CA THR A 83 11.31 13.67 1.03
C THR A 83 10.55 14.66 1.91
N LYS A 84 9.22 14.65 1.90
CA LYS A 84 8.41 15.60 2.67
C LYS A 84 7.72 14.94 3.86
N ARG A 85 7.78 15.65 4.98
CA ARG A 85 7.01 15.38 6.17
C ARG A 85 5.53 15.71 5.94
N HIS A 86 4.69 15.18 6.81
CA HIS A 86 3.24 15.41 6.79
C HIS A 86 2.78 16.88 6.94
N ASP A 87 3.64 17.75 7.46
CA ASP A 87 3.41 19.19 7.64
C ASP A 87 3.93 20.01 6.44
N GLY A 88 4.39 19.33 5.38
CA GLY A 88 4.89 19.95 4.16
C GLY A 88 6.36 20.35 4.19
N ARG A 89 7.04 20.23 5.34
CA ARG A 89 8.49 20.49 5.45
C ARG A 89 9.29 19.36 4.83
N GLU A 90 10.48 19.65 4.34
CA GLU A 90 11.41 18.60 3.92
C GLU A 90 11.87 17.77 5.14
N HIS A 91 12.10 16.48 4.90
CA HIS A 91 12.81 15.61 5.78
C HIS A 91 14.28 16.02 5.80
N HIS A 92 14.93 15.81 6.95
CA HIS A 92 16.38 15.76 6.98
C HIS A 92 16.84 14.58 6.13
N ASP A 93 17.99 14.66 5.45
CA ASP A 93 18.46 13.62 4.52
C ASP A 93 18.46 12.21 5.14
N ALA A 94 18.88 12.12 6.40
CA ALA A 94 18.89 10.88 7.18
C ALA A 94 17.49 10.26 7.44
N GLU A 95 16.41 11.03 7.25
CA GLU A 95 15.04 10.57 7.40
C GLU A 95 14.36 10.25 6.06
N ILE A 96 15.02 10.50 4.93
CA ILE A 96 14.49 10.14 3.61
C ILE A 96 14.46 8.62 3.48
N TYR A 97 13.33 8.09 3.05
CA TYR A 97 13.17 6.66 2.80
C TYR A 97 12.36 6.39 1.53
N SER A 98 12.69 5.29 0.87
CA SER A 98 11.95 4.83 -0.30
C SER A 98 10.68 4.08 0.10
N THR A 99 9.60 4.30 -0.65
CA THR A 99 8.32 3.62 -0.47
C THR A 99 7.76 3.22 -1.83
N VAL A 100 6.98 2.15 -1.85
CA VAL A 100 6.18 1.79 -3.03
C VAL A 100 5.04 2.80 -3.13
N LYS A 101 5.07 3.61 -4.19
CA LYS A 101 4.05 4.61 -4.52
C LYS A 101 2.86 3.96 -5.21
N GLU A 102 3.11 2.98 -6.07
CA GLU A 102 2.07 2.31 -6.86
C GLU A 102 2.44 0.87 -7.19
N ILE A 103 1.43 -0.02 -7.22
CA ILE A 103 1.54 -1.33 -7.86
C ILE A 103 1.05 -1.18 -9.30
N LEU A 104 1.92 -1.46 -10.27
CA LEU A 104 1.64 -1.23 -11.69
C LEU A 104 1.05 -2.48 -12.36
N ALA A 105 1.58 -3.67 -12.04
CA ALA A 105 1.14 -4.93 -12.62
C ALA A 105 1.46 -6.12 -11.71
N ARG A 106 0.67 -7.19 -11.81
CA ARG A 106 1.00 -8.51 -11.26
C ARG A 106 1.78 -9.29 -12.32
N LEU A 107 2.95 -9.82 -11.95
CA LEU A 107 3.84 -10.57 -12.83
C LEU A 107 3.83 -12.08 -12.56
N TRP A 108 3.47 -12.50 -11.34
CA TRP A 108 3.41 -13.91 -10.92
C TRP A 108 2.23 -14.15 -9.95
N PRO A 109 1.68 -15.38 -9.85
CA PRO A 109 0.40 -15.69 -9.19
C PRO A 109 0.18 -15.10 -7.82
#